data_AF-X5J849-F1
#
_entry.id   AF-X5J849-F1
#
_cell.length_a   1.000
_cell.length_b   1.000
_cell.length_c   1.000
_cell.angle_alpha   90.00
_cell.angle_beta   90.00
_cell.angle_gamma   90.00
#
_symmetry.space_group_name_H-M   'P 1'
#
loop_
_entity.id
_entity.type
_entity.pdbx_description
1 polymer ?
#
loop_
_entity_poly.entity_id
_entity_poly.type
_entity_poly.pdbx_seq_one_letter_code
_entity_poly.pdbx_strand_id
1 'polypeptide(L)'
;MMGGYLIYFNGKLIGDICDNELFLKRTPTSDKLLADSELRYPYEGSKTLMYAFDRFEDMDLITELLKGMYAELPEKKPKKAK
;
A
#
# COMPACT_ATOMS: atom_id res chain seq x y z
N MET A 1 18.70 -2.11 -1.36
CA MET A 1 18.33 -3.25 -0.47
C MET A 1 16.98 -2.89 0.14
N MET A 2 16.01 -3.81 0.20
CA MET A 2 14.68 -3.51 0.75
C MET A 2 14.80 -3.38 2.28
N GLY A 3 15.11 -2.17 2.75
CA GLY A 3 15.47 -1.87 4.14
C GLY A 3 14.30 -1.43 5.01
N GLY A 4 13.07 -1.51 4.50
CA GLY A 4 11.85 -1.12 5.19
C GLY A 4 10.99 -2.29 5.64
N TYR A 5 9.73 -2.00 5.96
CA TYR A 5 8.74 -2.97 6.44
C TYR A 5 7.61 -3.15 5.45
N LEU A 6 7.18 -4.39 5.20
CA LEU A 6 5.97 -4.66 4.44
C LEU A 6 4.73 -4.53 5.33
N ILE A 7 3.67 -3.94 4.79
CA ILE A 7 2.40 -3.75 5.51
C ILE A 7 1.35 -4.70 4.95
N TYR A 8 0.80 -5.51 5.84
CA TYR A 8 -0.27 -6.43 5.52
C TYR A 8 -1.56 -6.02 6.21
N PHE A 9 -2.67 -6.05 5.49
CA PHE A 9 -4.02 -5.92 6.02
C PHE A 9 -4.81 -7.17 5.67
N ASN A 10 -5.31 -7.88 6.67
CA ASN A 10 -6.03 -9.16 6.52
C ASN A 10 -5.29 -10.16 5.61
N GLY A 11 -3.96 -10.26 5.78
CA GLY A 11 -3.11 -11.17 5.01
C GLY A 11 -2.76 -10.71 3.58
N LYS A 12 -3.32 -9.60 3.09
CA LYS A 12 -2.99 -9.00 1.79
C LYS A 12 -1.91 -7.92 1.94
N LEU A 13 -0.91 -7.95 1.06
CA LEU A 13 0.17 -6.96 1.04
C LEU A 13 -0.34 -5.65 0.43
N ILE A 14 -0.60 -4.65 1.27
CA ILE A 14 -1.18 -3.36 0.86
C ILE A 14 -0.12 -2.30 0.57
N GLY A 15 1.07 -2.42 1.16
CA GLY A 15 2.05 -1.36 1.10
C GLY A 15 3.38 -1.71 1.76
N ASP A 16 4.21 -0.70 1.95
CA ASP A 16 5.46 -0.77 2.70
C ASP A 16 5.79 0.56 3.38
N ILE A 17 6.57 0.50 4.45
CA ILE A 17 7.14 1.65 5.15
C ILE A 17 8.61 1.69 4.81
N CYS A 18 9.04 2.74 4.12
CA CYS A 18 10.42 2.97 3.70
C CYS A 18 10.78 4.43 3.98
N ASP A 19 11.99 4.68 4.49
CA ASP A 19 12.46 6.04 4.83
C ASP A 19 11.49 6.85 5.71
N ASN A 20 10.85 6.18 6.68
CA ASN A 20 9.83 6.76 7.57
C ASN A 20 8.56 7.29 6.86
N GLU A 21 8.33 6.90 5.61
CA GLU A 21 7.13 7.22 4.83
C GLU A 21 6.28 5.96 4.61
N LEU A 22 4.96 6.14 4.56
CA LEU A 22 4.00 5.08 4.23
C LEU A 22 3.74 5.06 2.72
N PHE A 23 4.05 3.95 2.06
CA PHE A 23 3.73 3.73 0.64
C PHE A 23 2.57 2.75 0.49
N LEU A 24 1.54 3.13 -0.28
CA LEU A 24 0.37 2.30 -0.56
C LEU A 24 0.29 1.93 -2.03
N LYS A 25 -0.06 0.66 -2.30
CA LYS A 25 -0.18 0.17 -3.67
C LYS A 25 -1.27 0.87 -4.45
N ARG A 26 -1.07 0.95 -5.76
CA ARG A 26 -2.10 1.32 -6.72
C ARG A 26 -3.14 0.20 -6.84
N THR A 27 -4.39 0.61 -6.70
CA THR A 27 -5.62 -0.18 -6.76
C THR A 27 -6.71 0.77 -7.30
N PRO A 28 -7.79 0.30 -7.94
CA PRO A 28 -8.86 1.20 -8.38
C PRO A 28 -9.36 2.16 -7.29
N THR A 29 -9.49 1.70 -6.04
CA THR A 29 -9.87 2.56 -4.91
C THR A 29 -8.78 3.59 -4.57
N SER A 30 -7.51 3.17 -4.41
CA SER A 30 -6.44 4.10 -4.09
C SER A 30 -6.18 5.11 -5.21
N ASP A 31 -6.29 4.69 -6.48
CA ASP A 31 -6.17 5.58 -7.63
C ASP A 31 -7.25 6.68 -7.65
N LYS A 32 -8.44 6.39 -7.11
CA LYS A 32 -9.52 7.37 -6.98
C LYS A 32 -9.35 8.27 -5.77
N LEU A 33 -9.08 7.71 -4.59
CA LEU A 33 -9.07 8.46 -3.32
C LEU A 33 -7.77 9.23 -3.07
N LEU A 34 -6.69 8.79 -3.70
CA LEU A 34 -5.36 9.40 -3.60
C LEU A 34 -4.95 10.07 -4.93
N ALA A 35 -5.91 10.46 -5.78
CA ALA A 35 -5.65 11.03 -7.09
C ALA A 35 -4.71 12.26 -7.05
N ASP A 36 -4.79 13.05 -5.98
CA ASP A 36 -3.96 14.24 -5.76
C ASP A 36 -2.70 13.97 -4.91
N SER A 37 -2.50 12.73 -4.47
CA SER A 37 -1.33 12.33 -3.67
C SER A 37 -0.13 12.00 -4.56
N GLU A 38 1.07 12.17 -4.01
CA GLU A 38 2.30 11.89 -4.73
C GLU A 38 2.46 10.40 -5.03
N LEU A 39 2.85 10.09 -6.27
CA LEU A 39 3.30 8.75 -6.67
C LEU A 39 4.82 8.70 -6.71
N ARG A 40 5.42 7.81 -5.92
CA ARG A 40 6.87 7.63 -5.85
C ARG A 40 7.24 6.14 -5.79
N TYR A 41 8.49 5.85 -6.11
CA TYR A 41 9.09 4.57 -5.78
C TYR A 41 9.57 4.61 -4.32
N PRO A 42 9.23 3.62 -3.48
CA PRO A 42 9.55 3.63 -2.04
C PRO A 42 11.05 3.57 -1.75
N TYR A 43 11.85 3.08 -2.69
CA TYR A 43 13.30 2.99 -2.58
C TYR A 43 13.92 2.79 -3.97
N GLU A 44 15.23 3.04 -4.08
CA GLU A 44 16.00 2.84 -5.31
C GLU A 44 15.91 1.39 -5.81
N GLY A 45 15.52 1.22 -7.07
CA GLY A 45 15.34 -0.09 -7.71
C GLY A 45 14.01 -0.77 -7.41
N SER A 46 13.07 -0.12 -6.70
CA SER A 46 11.68 -0.58 -6.65
C SER A 46 11.09 -0.61 -8.06
N LYS A 47 10.30 -1.64 -8.35
CA LYS A 47 9.58 -1.82 -9.62
C LYS A 47 8.10 -1.44 -9.50
N THR A 48 7.68 -0.95 -8.34
CA THR A 48 6.28 -0.66 -8.05
C THR A 48 6.17 0.80 -7.66
N LEU A 49 5.44 1.56 -8.48
CA LEU A 49 5.07 2.93 -8.20
C LEU A 49 3.88 2.95 -7.23
N MET A 50 3.98 3.71 -6.15
CA MET A 50 3.06 3.65 -5.00
C MET A 50 2.74 5.05 -4.51
N TYR A 51 1.62 5.21 -3.83
CA TYR A 51 1.23 6.48 -3.22
C TYR A 51 2.03 6.72 -1.94
N ALA A 52 2.75 7.84 -1.86
CA ALA A 52 3.30 8.33 -0.60
C ALA A 52 2.14 8.94 0.21
N PHE A 53 1.76 8.28 1.29
CA PHE A 53 0.60 8.65 2.09
C PHE A 53 1.00 9.50 3.30
N ASP A 54 0.32 10.63 3.47
CA ASP A 54 0.58 11.63 4.51
C ASP A 54 -0.67 12.04 5.32
N ARG A 55 -1.87 11.63 4.89
CA ARG A 55 -3.17 12.00 5.52
C ARG A 55 -3.54 11.10 6.70
N PHE A 56 -2.66 11.01 7.70
CA PHE A 56 -2.83 10.10 8.85
C PHE A 56 -3.97 10.45 9.82
N GLU A 57 -4.47 11.69 9.78
CA GLU A 57 -5.55 12.16 10.66
C GLU A 57 -6.95 11.92 10.09
N ASP A 58 -7.05 11.57 8.80
CA ASP A 58 -8.32 11.34 8.11
C ASP A 58 -8.74 9.86 8.23
N MET A 59 -9.40 9.55 9.36
CA MET A 59 -9.82 8.18 9.68
C MET A 59 -10.87 7.62 8.72
N ASP A 60 -11.72 8.48 8.14
CA ASP A 60 -12.74 8.07 7.17
C ASP A 60 -12.09 7.68 5.85
N LEU A 61 -11.15 8.50 5.35
CA LEU A 61 -10.33 8.17 4.19
C LEU A 61 -9.57 6.86 4.39
N ILE A 62 -8.87 6.70 5.52
CA ILE A 62 -8.10 5.49 5.82
C ILE A 62 -9.01 4.26 5.81
N THR A 63 -10.20 4.38 6.40
CA THR A 63 -11.17 3.27 6.47
C THR A 63 -11.68 2.88 5.09
N GLU A 64 -12.06 3.85 4.26
CA GLU A 64 -12.53 3.59 2.88
C GLU A 64 -11.41 2.98 2.04
N LEU A 65 -10.21 3.56 2.13
CA LEU A 65 -9.02 3.12 1.42
C LEU A 65 -8.67 1.66 1.74
N LEU A 66 -8.55 1.31 3.02
CA LEU A 66 -8.20 -0.05 3.43
C LEU A 66 -9.27 -1.07 3.04
N LYS A 67 -10.55 -0.72 3.13
CA LYS A 67 -11.66 -1.59 2.70
C LYS A 67 -11.62 -1.85 1.19
N GLY A 68 -11.48 -0.81 0.38
CA GLY A 68 -11.42 -0.96 -1.08
C GLY A 68 -10.18 -1.70 -1.54
N MET A 69 -8.99 -1.35 -1.02
CA MET A 69 -7.75 -2.07 -1.29
C MET A 69 -7.86 -3.55 -0.91
N TYR A 70 -8.49 -3.88 0.22
CA TYR A 70 -8.70 -5.28 0.61
C TYR A 70 -9.61 -6.03 -0.37
N ALA A 71 -10.68 -5.40 -0.88
CA ALA A 71 -11.57 -6.02 -1.86
C ALA A 71 -10.87 -6.26 -3.21
N GLU A 72 -9.98 -5.36 -3.61
CA GLU A 72 -9.37 -5.34 -4.95
C GLU A 72 -8.05 -6.11 -5.05
N LEU A 73 -7.28 -6.19 -3.96
CA LEU A 73 -5.99 -6.88 -3.99
C LEU A 73 -6.16 -8.41 -4.03
N PRO A 74 -5.28 -9.14 -4.74
CA PRO A 74 -5.33 -10.59 -4.78
C PRO A 74 -5.03 -11.18 -3.40
N GLU A 75 -5.61 -12.34 -3.11
CA GLU A 75 -5.25 -13.10 -1.93
C GLU A 75 -3.78 -13.54 -1.97
N LYS A 76 -3.17 -13.62 -0.79
CA LYS A 76 -1.83 -14.17 -0.66
C LYS A 76 -1.86 -15.63 -1.07
N LYS A 77 -1.08 -15.99 -2.10
CA LYS A 77 -0.95 -17.40 -2.51
C LYS A 77 -0.55 -18.25 -1.28
N PRO A 78 -1.25 -19.36 -1.01
CA PRO A 78 -0.87 -20.24 0.08
C PRO A 78 0.57 -20.70 -0.15
N LYS A 79 1.41 -20.60 0.89
CA LYS A 79 2.74 -21.20 0.83
C LYS A 79 2.53 -22.70 0.69
N LYS A 80 3.13 -23.32 -0.34
CA LYS A 80 3.21 -24.78 -0.39
C LYS A 80 3.78 -25.26 0.94
N ALA A 81 3.09 -26.19 1.60
CA ALA A 81 3.62 -26.84 2.79
C ALA A 81 5.01 -27.40 2.45
N LYS A 82 5.96 -27.22 3.38
CA LYS A 82 7.28 -27.85 3.25
C LYS A 82 7.14 -29.36 3.34
#